data_AF-A0A959RY98-F1
#
_entry.id   AF-A0A959RY98-F1
#
_cell.length_a   1.000
_cell.length_b   1.000
_cell.length_c   1.000
_cell.angle_alpha   90.00
_cell.angle_beta   90.00
_cell.angle_gamma   90.00
#
_symmetry.space_group_name_H-M   'P 1'
#
loop_
_entity.id
_entity.type
_entity.pdbx_description
1 polymer ?
#
loop_
_entity_poly.entity_id
_entity_poly.type
_entity_poly.pdbx_seq_one_letter_code
_entity_poly.pdbx_strand_id
1 'polypeptide(L)'
;IGSDKKNIQTSNLFDLEYSAKLLSPAKYSFFFSGQYPITPLLNSSLATIINPIDGSFFINPSLDFSLNEDVYLLISGQVFIGDDLTEWGEYGKFYYLRLKWNF
;
A
#
# COMPACT_ATOMS: atom_id res chain seq x y z
N ILE A 1 39.08 -28.22 -34.75
CA ILE A 1 37.88 -28.79 -34.11
C ILE A 1 38.09 -28.60 -32.60
N GLY A 2 37.84 -27.44 -32.02
CA GLY A 2 36.56 -26.73 -31.90
C GLY A 2 36.23 -26.69 -30.40
N SER A 3 36.97 -25.87 -29.64
CA SER A 3 36.77 -25.70 -28.19
C SER A 3 35.66 -24.67 -27.99
N ASP A 4 34.45 -25.15 -27.75
CA ASP A 4 33.27 -24.33 -27.54
C ASP A 4 33.23 -23.85 -26.08
N LYS A 5 33.89 -22.73 -25.81
CA LYS A 5 33.85 -22.06 -24.51
C LYS A 5 32.50 -21.38 -24.37
N LYS A 6 31.60 -21.98 -23.58
CA LYS A 6 30.35 -21.36 -23.11
C LYS A 6 30.67 -19.98 -22.52
N ASN A 7 30.25 -18.95 -23.24
CA ASN A 7 30.34 -17.56 -22.84
C ASN A 7 29.32 -17.34 -21.71
N ILE A 8 29.79 -17.40 -20.46
CA ILE A 8 28.98 -17.07 -19.29
C ILE A 8 28.77 -15.57 -19.34
N GLN A 9 27.61 -15.14 -19.82
CA GLN A 9 27.18 -13.75 -19.74
C GLN A 9 27.00 -13.41 -18.26
N THR A 10 28.02 -12.80 -17.68
CA THR A 10 27.95 -12.14 -16.37
C THR A 10 27.04 -10.92 -16.52
N SER A 11 25.73 -11.12 -16.37
CA SER A 11 24.78 -10.01 -16.30
C SER A 11 25.12 -9.17 -15.06
N ASN A 12 25.76 -8.02 -15.29
CA ASN A 12 26.05 -7.02 -14.27
C ASN A 12 24.75 -6.66 -13.54
N LEU A 13 24.73 -6.83 -12.21
CA LEU A 13 23.63 -6.41 -11.34
C LEU A 13 23.35 -4.89 -11.40
N PHE A 14 24.24 -4.12 -12.04
CA PHE A 14 24.19 -2.67 -12.17
C PHE A 14 23.69 -2.16 -13.54
N ASP A 15 23.42 -3.05 -14.51
CA ASP A 15 22.81 -2.70 -15.82
C ASP A 15 21.27 -2.78 -15.81
N LEU A 16 20.67 -2.83 -14.63
CA LEU A 16 19.22 -2.71 -14.50
C LEU A 16 18.84 -1.26 -14.84
N GLU A 17 18.38 -1.03 -16.06
CA GLU A 17 17.61 0.16 -16.41
C GLU A 17 16.35 0.18 -15.53
N TYR A 18 16.48 0.73 -14.32
CA TYR A 18 15.35 1.02 -13.45
C TYR A 18 14.56 2.15 -14.09
N SER A 19 13.70 1.81 -15.04
CA SER A 19 12.71 2.73 -15.54
C SER A 19 11.78 3.07 -14.37
N ALA A 20 11.71 4.34 -13.98
CA ALA A 20 10.74 4.83 -12.98
C ALA A 20 9.28 4.46 -13.33
N LYS A 21 9.04 4.06 -14.58
CA LYS A 21 7.78 3.54 -15.10
C LYS A 21 7.42 2.13 -14.59
N LEU A 22 8.34 1.43 -13.92
CA LEU A 22 8.16 0.11 -13.32
C LEU A 22 8.01 0.17 -11.78
N LEU A 23 7.99 1.37 -11.17
CA LEU A 23 7.83 1.53 -9.72
C LEU A 23 6.41 1.23 -9.23
N SER A 24 5.44 1.21 -10.14
CA SER A 24 4.05 0.85 -9.88
C SER A 24 3.53 0.06 -11.08
N PRO A 25 3.15 -1.22 -10.91
CA PRO A 25 2.44 -2.00 -11.92
C PRO A 25 1.13 -1.34 -12.39
N ALA A 26 0.50 -0.49 -11.56
CA ALA A 26 -0.71 0.24 -11.90
C ALA A 26 -0.46 1.37 -12.90
N LYS A 27 -1.06 1.23 -14.09
CA LYS A 27 -1.09 2.31 -15.09
C LYS A 27 -2.17 3.35 -14.80
N TYR A 28 -3.22 3.00 -14.04
CA TYR A 28 -4.26 3.91 -13.56
C TYR A 28 -4.71 3.51 -12.17
N SER A 29 -4.93 4.49 -11.28
CA SER A 29 -5.40 4.26 -9.91
C SER A 29 -6.49 5.26 -9.55
N PHE A 30 -7.62 4.77 -9.06
CA PHE A 30 -8.70 5.60 -8.54
C PHE A 30 -8.64 5.65 -7.02
N PHE A 31 -8.57 6.85 -6.45
CA PHE A 31 -8.60 7.04 -5.01
C PHE A 31 -9.98 7.55 -4.56
N PHE A 32 -10.55 6.87 -3.58
CA PHE A 32 -11.77 7.28 -2.90
C PHE A 32 -11.48 7.42 -1.41
N SER A 33 -11.98 8.50 -0.79
CA SER A 33 -11.92 8.63 0.66
C SER A 33 -13.18 9.29 1.19
N GLY A 34 -13.58 8.88 2.39
CA GLY A 34 -14.70 9.45 3.12
C GLY A 34 -14.38 9.46 4.61
N GLN A 35 -14.86 10.50 5.30
CA GLN A 35 -14.76 10.61 6.75
C GLN A 35 -16.11 11.05 7.30
N TYR A 36 -16.50 10.46 8.43
CA TYR A 36 -17.75 10.75 9.12
C TYR A 36 -17.50 10.89 10.63
N PRO A 37 -17.85 12.05 11.23
CA PRO A 37 -17.81 12.21 12.69
C PRO A 37 -19.00 11.49 13.32
N ILE A 38 -18.75 10.33 13.94
CA ILE A 38 -19.80 9.55 14.63
C ILE A 38 -20.22 10.30 15.91
N THR A 39 -19.24 10.81 16.65
CA THR A 39 -19.45 11.68 17.81
C THR A 39 -18.37 12.77 17.82
N PRO A 40 -18.48 13.81 18.66
CA PRO A 40 -17.43 14.83 18.79
C PRO A 40 -16.05 14.27 19.14
N LEU A 41 -15.98 13.07 19.73
CA LEU A 41 -14.75 12.41 20.14
C LEU A 41 -14.37 11.23 19.23
N LEU A 42 -15.23 10.82 18.28
CA LEU A 42 -15.01 9.66 17.43
C LEU A 42 -15.25 9.99 15.97
N ASN A 43 -14.20 9.85 15.17
CA ASN A 43 -14.24 10.00 13.72
C ASN A 43 -13.97 8.66 13.05
N SER A 44 -14.84 8.27 12.11
CA SER A 44 -14.60 7.13 11.24
C SER A 44 -14.12 7.62 9.89
N SER A 45 -13.12 6.96 9.31
CA SER A 45 -12.72 7.21 7.93
C SER A 45 -12.49 5.92 7.15
N LEU A 46 -12.68 6.02 5.86
CA LEU A 46 -12.44 4.94 4.92
C LEU A 46 -11.72 5.53 3.72
N ALA A 47 -10.56 4.96 3.40
CA ALA A 47 -9.82 5.28 2.19
C ALA A 47 -9.67 4.01 1.34
N THR A 48 -9.82 4.14 0.03
CA THR A 48 -9.75 3.03 -0.91
C THR A 48 -8.97 3.47 -2.15
N ILE A 49 -8.09 2.62 -2.65
CA ILE A 49 -7.45 2.77 -3.95
C ILE A 49 -7.84 1.57 -4.80
N ILE A 50 -8.33 1.80 -6.01
CA ILE A 50 -8.72 0.74 -6.95
C ILE A 50 -7.89 0.89 -8.21
N ASN A 51 -7.20 -0.17 -8.61
CA ASN A 51 -6.58 -0.28 -9.92
C ASN A 51 -7.47 -1.13 -10.84
N PRO A 52 -8.17 -0.52 -11.82
CA PRO A 52 -9.09 -1.23 -12.69
C PRO A 52 -8.39 -2.14 -13.71
N ILE A 53 -7.06 -2.05 -13.89
CA ILE A 53 -6.34 -2.84 -14.89
C ILE A 53 -6.01 -4.24 -14.39
N ASP A 54 -5.49 -4.34 -13.17
CA ASP A 54 -5.13 -5.62 -12.56
C ASP A 54 -6.19 -6.11 -11.57
N GLY A 55 -7.27 -5.34 -11.37
CA GLY A 55 -8.35 -5.67 -10.43
C GLY A 55 -7.95 -5.55 -8.96
N SER A 56 -6.73 -5.08 -8.68
CA SER A 56 -6.22 -4.94 -7.34
C SER A 56 -6.82 -3.73 -6.64
N PHE A 57 -7.08 -3.87 -5.35
CA PHE A 57 -7.59 -2.77 -4.55
C PHE A 57 -7.04 -2.79 -3.14
N PHE A 58 -6.91 -1.59 -2.61
CA PHE A 58 -6.51 -1.28 -1.26
C PHE A 58 -7.69 -0.66 -0.54
N ILE A 59 -7.93 -1.08 0.70
CA ILE A 59 -8.93 -0.48 1.57
C ILE A 59 -8.35 -0.26 2.95
N ASN A 60 -8.59 0.92 3.50
CA ASN A 60 -8.12 1.38 4.79
C ASN A 60 -9.27 1.94 5.63
N PRO A 61 -9.99 1.08 6.36
CA PRO A 61 -10.84 1.55 7.45
C PRO A 61 -9.99 2.09 8.61
N SER A 62 -10.43 3.20 9.19
CA SER A 62 -9.87 3.69 10.44
C SER A 62 -10.89 4.38 11.34
N LEU A 63 -10.61 4.32 12.64
CA LEU A 63 -11.38 4.97 13.70
C LEU A 63 -10.41 5.80 14.54
N ASP A 64 -10.66 7.10 14.63
CA ASP A 64 -9.90 8.05 15.42
C ASP A 64 -10.72 8.45 16.65
N PHE A 65 -10.18 8.15 17.82
CA PHE A 65 -10.77 8.43 19.13
C PHE A 65 -9.96 9.51 19.84
N SER A 66 -10.59 10.64 20.16
CA SER A 66 -10.05 11.63 21.08
C SER A 66 -10.32 11.16 22.51
N LEU A 67 -9.27 10.69 23.20
CA LEU A 67 -9.37 10.26 24.59
C LEU A 67 -9.46 11.47 25.53
N ASN A 68 -8.68 12.51 25.23
CA ASN A 68 -8.69 13.82 25.88
C ASN A 68 -8.43 14.90 24.81
N GLU A 69 -8.30 16.17 25.20
CA GLU A 69 -7.94 17.28 24.31
C GLU A 69 -6.55 17.09 23.67
N ASP A 70 -5.66 16.38 24.35
CA ASP A 70 -4.26 16.22 23.94
C ASP A 70 -3.92 14.81 23.44
N VAL A 71 -4.76 13.82 23.72
CA VAL A 71 -4.46 12.40 23.49
C VAL A 71 -5.45 11.80 22.50
N TYR A 72 -4.91 11.24 21.43
CA TYR A 72 -5.66 10.66 20.31
C TYR A 72 -5.22 9.22 20.10
N LEU A 73 -6.20 8.33 19.88
CA LEU A 73 -5.98 6.93 19.58
C LEU A 73 -6.61 6.61 18.22
N LEU A 74 -5.78 6.19 17.27
CA LEU A 74 -6.22 5.71 15.97
C LEU A 74 -6.13 4.18 15.94
N ILE A 75 -7.22 3.56 15.49
CA ILE A 75 -7.29 2.15 15.15
C ILE A 75 -7.49 2.06 13.65
N SER A 76 -6.64 1.32 12.95
CA SER A 76 -6.75 1.21 11.50
C SER A 76 -6.38 -0.16 10.99
N GLY A 77 -7.14 -0.61 9.99
CA GLY A 77 -6.83 -1.80 9.20
C GLY A 77 -6.44 -1.39 7.79
N GLN A 78 -5.42 -2.01 7.21
CA GLN A 78 -5.06 -1.89 5.81
C GLN A 78 -5.19 -3.26 5.18
N VAL A 79 -6.06 -3.38 4.20
CA VAL A 79 -6.28 -4.63 3.48
C VAL A 79 -5.93 -4.38 2.02
N PHE A 80 -5.05 -5.22 1.52
CA PHE A 80 -4.60 -5.25 0.14
C PHE A 80 -5.13 -6.54 -0.48
N ILE A 81 -5.80 -6.43 -1.63
CA ILE A 81 -6.37 -7.56 -2.35
C ILE A 81 -5.94 -7.43 -3.81
N GLY A 82 -5.36 -8.48 -4.36
CA GLY A 82 -4.95 -8.58 -5.75
C GLY A 82 -4.51 -10.01 -6.07
N ASP A 83 -4.35 -10.33 -7.35
CA ASP A 83 -3.85 -11.63 -7.81
C ASP A 83 -2.32 -11.71 -7.70
N ASP A 84 -1.76 -12.92 -7.73
CA ASP A 84 -0.31 -13.15 -7.76
C ASP A 84 0.34 -12.33 -8.90
N LEU A 85 1.42 -11.59 -8.59
CA LEU A 85 2.11 -10.62 -9.47
C LEU A 85 1.42 -9.25 -9.69
N THR A 86 0.32 -8.94 -8.99
CA THR A 86 -0.29 -7.59 -9.00
C THR A 86 0.29 -6.69 -7.90
N GLU A 87 0.07 -5.38 -7.99
CA GLU A 87 0.66 -4.39 -7.06
C GLU A 87 0.29 -4.63 -5.58
N TRP A 88 -0.83 -5.33 -5.34
CA TRP A 88 -1.34 -5.60 -4.00
C TRP A 88 -1.51 -7.10 -3.67
N GLY A 89 -1.20 -8.01 -4.61
CA GLY A 89 -1.48 -9.45 -4.44
C GLY A 89 -0.63 -10.15 -3.38
N GLU A 90 0.60 -9.69 -3.18
CA GLU A 90 1.48 -10.20 -2.13
C GLU A 90 1.35 -9.43 -0.80
N TYR A 91 0.59 -8.33 -0.79
CA TYR A 91 0.40 -7.53 0.40
C TYR A 91 -0.73 -8.14 1.24
N GLY A 92 -0.40 -8.53 2.46
CA GLY A 92 -1.36 -9.15 3.39
C GLY A 92 -2.34 -8.15 4.02
N LYS A 93 -2.94 -8.56 5.14
CA LYS A 93 -3.80 -7.70 5.96
C LYS A 93 -2.99 -7.16 7.13
N PHE A 94 -2.99 -5.86 7.31
CA PHE A 94 -2.31 -5.18 8.41
C PHE A 94 -3.31 -4.51 9.33
N TYR A 95 -3.04 -4.58 10.62
CA TYR A 95 -3.80 -3.85 11.62
C TYR A 95 -2.79 -3.12 12.50
N TYR A 96 -3.06 -1.84 12.78
CA TYR A 96 -2.18 -1.06 13.64
C TYR A 96 -2.99 -0.14 14.54
N LEU A 97 -2.36 0.19 15.66
CA LEU A 97 -2.82 1.17 16.62
C LEU A 97 -1.80 2.30 16.64
N ARG A 98 -2.28 3.54 16.69
CA ARG A 98 -1.42 4.72 16.83
C ARG A 98 -1.94 5.58 17.96
N LEU A 99 -1.09 5.80 18.96
CA LEU A 99 -1.30 6.78 20.01
C LEU A 99 -0.57 8.07 19.62
N LYS A 100 -1.27 9.21 19.66
CA LYS A 100 -0.71 10.54 19.42
C LYS A 100 -0.99 11.41 20.64
N TRP A 101 0.04 12.07 21.14
CA TRP A 101 -0.04 13.03 22.23
C TRP A 101 0.49 14.39 21.76
N ASN A 102 -0.29 15.45 21.95
CA ASN A 102 0.10 16.83 21.68
C ASN A 102 0.42 17.54 23.01
N PHE A 103 1.41 18.43 23.01
CA PHE A 103 1.83 19.23 24.18
C PHE A 103 1.86 20.72 23.83
#